data_AF-A0A8C5UZS1-F1
#
_entry.id   AF-A0A8C5UZS1-F1
#
_cell.length_a   1.000
_cell.length_b   1.000
_cell.length_c   1.000
_cell.angle_alpha   90.00
_cell.angle_beta   90.00
_cell.angle_gamma   90.00
#
_symmetry.space_group_name_H-M   'P 1'
#
loop_
_entity.id
_entity.type
_entity.pdbx_description
1 polymer ?
#
loop_
_entity_poly.entity_id
_entity_poly.type
_entity_poly.pdbx_seq_one_letter_code
_entity_poly.pdbx_strand_id
1 'polypeptide(L)'
;MAAVAGPVRGLHYLCRVLFFFWQFCILLGDGELKSGILKDPGPLSTFTVAARAADTSTEIPPYVMKCPSNGLCSRLPADCVDCATNFSCVYGKPVTFDCTVKPSVTCVDQDFKSQRNFIINMTCRFCWQLPETDYECSNSTSCMTVSCPRQRYLANCTVWDHIHCLGNRTFPKMLYCNWTGGYKWSTALALSITLGGFGADRFYLGQWREGLGKLFSFGGLGIWTLIDVLLIGVGYVGPADGSLYI
;
A
#
# COMPACT_ATOMS: atom_id res chain seq x y z
N MET A 1 21.87 -10.89 -73.19
CA MET A 1 20.57 -11.41 -72.75
C MET A 1 20.37 -10.98 -71.30
N ALA A 2 19.20 -10.43 -70.99
CA ALA A 2 18.94 -9.49 -69.90
C ALA A 2 19.04 -10.08 -68.48
N ALA A 3 19.50 -9.25 -67.52
CA ALA A 3 19.27 -9.44 -66.09
C ALA A 3 18.50 -8.23 -65.54
N VAL A 4 17.39 -8.53 -64.89
CA VAL A 4 16.30 -7.64 -64.48
C VAL A 4 16.67 -6.83 -63.22
N ALA A 5 16.35 -5.53 -63.25
CA ALA A 5 16.40 -4.62 -62.11
C ALA A 5 15.11 -4.70 -61.26
N GLY A 6 15.24 -4.69 -59.93
CA GLY A 6 14.13 -4.64 -58.95
C GLY A 6 14.57 -4.01 -57.61
N PRO A 7 13.65 -3.42 -56.80
CA PRO A 7 13.87 -2.08 -56.26
C PRO A 7 14.34 -2.01 -54.79
N VAL A 8 15.39 -1.23 -54.54
CA VAL A 8 16.04 -0.95 -53.24
C VAL A 8 15.35 0.18 -52.46
N ARG A 9 14.00 0.26 -52.46
CA ARG A 9 13.26 1.38 -51.83
C ARG A 9 12.70 1.10 -50.43
N GLY A 10 12.49 -0.17 -50.06
CA GLY A 10 11.93 -0.53 -48.74
C GLY A 10 12.93 -0.46 -47.57
N LEU A 11 14.20 -0.81 -47.82
CA LEU A 11 15.24 -0.89 -46.79
C LEU A 11 15.69 0.49 -46.28
N HIS A 12 15.60 1.51 -47.13
CA HIS A 12 15.91 2.90 -46.77
C HIS A 12 14.84 3.54 -45.88
N TYR A 13 13.59 3.07 -45.93
CA TYR A 13 12.49 3.64 -45.14
C TYR A 13 12.52 3.12 -43.69
N LEU A 14 12.78 1.83 -43.50
CA LEU A 14 12.98 1.21 -42.18
C LEU A 14 14.18 1.82 -41.45
N CYS A 15 15.29 2.05 -42.16
CA CYS A 15 16.49 2.67 -41.58
C CYS A 15 16.25 4.14 -41.21
N ARG A 16 15.46 4.90 -42.00
CA ARG A 16 15.10 6.29 -41.68
C ARG A 16 14.14 6.43 -40.52
N VAL A 17 13.18 5.53 -40.38
CA VAL A 17 12.25 5.53 -39.22
C VAL A 17 13.00 5.17 -37.95
N LEU A 18 13.89 4.17 -37.98
CA LEU A 18 14.75 3.80 -36.85
C LEU A 18 15.73 4.93 -36.47
N PHE A 19 16.31 5.63 -37.46
CA PHE A 19 17.14 6.82 -37.20
C PHE A 19 16.33 7.98 -36.61
N PHE A 20 15.09 8.20 -37.06
CA PHE A 20 14.22 9.25 -36.49
C PHE A 20 13.82 8.94 -35.04
N PHE A 21 13.51 7.68 -34.73
CA PHE A 21 13.26 7.23 -33.35
C PHE A 21 14.51 7.37 -32.47
N TRP A 22 15.70 7.08 -33.02
CA TRP A 22 16.96 7.27 -32.28
C TRP A 22 17.30 8.76 -32.06
N GLN A 23 17.06 9.62 -33.07
CA GLN A 23 17.28 11.07 -32.98
C GLN A 23 16.30 11.74 -32.00
N PHE A 24 15.05 11.28 -31.93
CA PHE A 24 14.05 11.78 -30.99
C PHE A 24 14.33 11.32 -29.54
N CYS A 25 14.90 10.11 -29.35
CA CYS A 25 15.39 9.65 -28.06
C CYS A 25 16.58 10.47 -27.54
N ILE A 26 17.49 10.93 -28.42
CA ILE A 26 18.63 11.77 -28.01
C ILE A 26 18.19 13.20 -27.67
N LEU A 27 17.16 13.75 -28.31
CA LEU A 27 16.69 15.12 -28.04
C LEU A 27 15.75 15.25 -26.82
N LEU A 28 15.29 14.14 -26.24
CA LEU A 28 14.42 14.12 -25.05
C LEU A 28 15.15 13.68 -23.76
N GLY A 29 16.47 13.47 -23.85
CA GLY A 29 17.31 12.80 -22.86
C GLY A 29 18.11 13.70 -21.91
N ASP A 30 17.86 15.00 -21.83
CA ASP A 30 18.45 15.86 -20.79
C ASP A 30 17.37 16.30 -19.78
N GLY A 31 17.32 15.58 -18.66
CA GLY A 31 16.41 15.91 -17.56
C GLY A 31 16.35 14.87 -16.44
N GLU A 32 17.42 14.13 -16.16
CA GLU A 32 17.53 13.36 -14.92
C GLU A 32 18.23 14.22 -13.86
N LEU A 33 17.48 15.04 -13.12
CA LEU A 33 17.98 15.56 -11.85
C LEU A 33 17.75 14.50 -10.77
N LYS A 34 18.80 13.71 -10.52
CA LYS A 34 18.98 12.99 -9.26
C LYS A 34 18.98 14.02 -8.13
N SER A 35 18.15 13.81 -7.11
CA SER A 35 18.43 14.32 -5.78
C SER A 35 18.32 13.17 -4.79
N GLY A 36 19.49 12.65 -4.42
CA GLY A 36 19.67 11.84 -3.22
C GLY A 36 20.35 12.69 -2.14
N ILE A 37 19.64 12.84 -1.03
CA ILE A 37 20.10 12.82 0.37
C ILE A 37 21.20 13.83 0.78
N LEU A 38 20.83 14.76 1.68
CA LEU A 38 21.74 15.30 2.70
C LEU A 38 21.02 15.40 4.06
N LYS A 39 21.72 14.93 5.09
CA LYS A 39 21.35 14.75 6.49
C LYS A 39 21.97 15.89 7.32
N ASP A 40 21.15 16.60 8.10
CA ASP A 40 21.33 17.42 9.34
C ASP A 40 22.66 18.15 9.64
N PRO A 41 22.64 19.39 10.20
CA PRO A 41 22.29 19.61 11.63
C PRO A 41 21.44 20.88 11.93
N GLY A 42 20.80 20.92 13.12
CA GLY A 42 20.12 22.12 13.69
C GLY A 42 21.08 23.29 13.95
N PRO A 43 20.61 24.48 14.40
CA PRO A 43 20.13 24.65 15.79
C PRO A 43 19.10 25.78 16.08
N LEU A 44 18.73 25.86 17.37
CA LEU A 44 18.38 27.04 18.19
C LEU A 44 16.91 27.50 18.31
N SER A 45 16.28 26.92 19.33
CA SER A 45 15.44 27.52 20.39
C SER A 45 14.95 28.97 20.23
N THR A 46 13.62 29.10 20.13
CA THR A 46 12.88 30.21 20.77
C THR A 46 11.75 29.59 21.60
N PHE A 47 11.90 29.64 22.92
CA PHE A 47 10.87 29.23 23.87
C PHE A 47 9.88 30.38 24.02
N THR A 48 8.69 30.24 23.41
CA THR A 48 7.54 31.06 23.81
C THR A 48 6.75 30.24 24.83
N VAL A 49 6.92 30.58 26.11
CA VAL A 49 6.08 30.06 27.19
C VAL A 49 4.70 30.68 27.04
N ALA A 50 3.81 29.98 26.34
CA ALA A 50 2.37 30.26 26.42
C ALA A 50 1.85 29.55 27.67
N ALA A 51 1.35 30.34 28.61
CA ALA A 51 0.83 29.90 29.89
C ALA A 51 -0.28 28.85 29.72
N ARG A 52 -0.24 27.84 30.59
CA ARG A 52 -1.30 26.84 30.79
C ARG A 52 -2.64 27.54 31.01
N ALA A 53 -3.56 27.39 30.08
CA ALA A 53 -4.97 27.39 30.39
C ALA A 53 -5.34 25.94 30.75
N ALA A 54 -5.68 25.72 32.02
CA ALA A 54 -6.31 24.50 32.47
C ALA A 54 -7.74 24.49 31.93
N ASP A 55 -7.91 23.99 30.70
CA ASP A 55 -9.24 23.71 30.18
C ASP A 55 -9.79 22.48 30.89
N THR A 56 -10.65 22.79 31.85
CA THR A 56 -11.48 21.84 32.57
C THR A 56 -12.66 21.49 31.66
N SER A 57 -12.40 20.69 30.63
CA SER A 57 -13.43 20.02 29.85
C SER A 57 -13.59 18.61 30.40
N THR A 58 -14.81 18.27 30.82
CA THR A 58 -15.25 16.92 31.15
C THR A 58 -15.24 16.08 29.86
N GLU A 59 -14.05 15.74 29.37
CA GLU A 59 -13.88 14.96 28.14
C GLU A 59 -14.02 13.48 28.46
N ILE A 60 -15.17 12.93 28.09
CA ILE A 60 -15.37 11.49 28.05
C ILE A 60 -14.29 10.92 27.13
N PRO A 61 -13.42 10.03 27.63
CA PRO A 61 -12.32 9.51 26.83
C PRO A 61 -12.82 8.78 25.57
N PRO A 62 -12.12 8.89 24.43
CA PRO A 62 -12.56 8.33 23.15
C PRO A 62 -12.71 6.80 23.14
N TYR A 63 -12.12 6.09 24.12
CA TYR A 63 -12.28 4.64 24.27
C TYR A 63 -13.67 4.23 24.76
N VAL A 64 -14.40 5.10 25.47
CA VAL A 64 -15.69 4.77 26.10
C VAL A 64 -16.75 4.42 25.05
N MET A 65 -16.70 5.04 23.87
CA MET A 65 -17.64 4.78 22.77
C MET A 65 -17.48 3.41 22.13
N LYS A 66 -16.31 2.76 22.29
CA LYS A 66 -16.02 1.44 21.75
C LYS A 66 -16.31 0.30 22.73
N CYS A 67 -16.59 0.63 23.99
CA CYS A 67 -16.79 -0.34 25.04
C CYS A 67 -18.27 -0.67 25.24
N PRO A 68 -18.69 -1.94 25.17
CA PRO A 68 -20.06 -2.31 25.47
C PRO A 68 -20.35 -2.16 26.97
N SER A 69 -21.48 -1.55 27.31
CA SER A 69 -21.96 -1.43 28.69
C SER A 69 -22.73 -2.69 29.11
N ASN A 70 -22.51 -3.15 30.35
CA ASN A 70 -23.19 -4.30 30.97
C ASN A 70 -22.99 -5.66 30.29
N GLY A 71 -21.91 -5.83 29.52
CA GLY A 71 -21.48 -7.13 29.00
C GLY A 71 -20.74 -7.98 30.05
N LEU A 72 -20.45 -9.24 29.72
CA LEU A 72 -19.59 -10.10 30.55
C LEU A 72 -18.16 -9.54 30.61
N CYS A 73 -17.58 -9.43 31.80
CA CYS A 73 -16.22 -8.91 31.98
C CYS A 73 -15.15 -9.72 31.21
N SER A 74 -15.31 -11.03 31.10
CA SER A 74 -14.39 -11.92 30.37
C SER A 74 -14.39 -11.75 28.85
N ARG A 75 -15.37 -11.03 28.28
CA ARG A 75 -15.48 -10.76 26.85
C ARG A 75 -15.26 -9.29 26.50
N LEU A 76 -14.78 -8.48 27.46
CA LEU A 76 -14.52 -7.08 27.20
C LEU A 76 -13.34 -6.91 26.22
N PRO A 77 -13.45 -5.98 25.26
CA PRO A 77 -12.33 -5.61 24.40
C PRO A 77 -11.08 -5.23 25.19
N ALA A 78 -9.91 -5.51 24.63
CA ALA A 78 -8.63 -5.17 25.25
C ALA A 78 -8.46 -3.65 25.51
N ASP A 79 -9.10 -2.78 24.72
CA ASP A 79 -9.04 -1.33 24.91
C ASP A 79 -9.79 -0.85 26.17
N CYS A 80 -10.71 -1.66 26.69
CA CYS A 80 -11.59 -1.32 27.82
C CYS A 80 -11.04 -1.77 29.18
N VAL A 81 -9.93 -2.51 29.19
CA VAL A 81 -9.38 -3.18 30.36
C VAL A 81 -7.89 -2.96 30.45
N ASP A 82 -7.36 -2.81 31.66
CA ASP A 82 -5.94 -2.72 31.95
C ASP A 82 -5.51 -3.97 32.73
N CYS A 83 -4.67 -4.80 32.12
CA CYS A 83 -4.23 -6.08 32.66
C CYS A 83 -2.79 -6.04 33.15
N ALA A 84 -2.52 -6.63 34.32
CA ALA A 84 -1.18 -6.82 34.85
C ALA A 84 -0.43 -7.87 34.00
N THR A 85 0.40 -7.41 33.06
CA THR A 85 1.13 -8.31 32.15
C THR A 85 2.37 -8.90 32.81
N ASN A 86 2.48 -10.23 32.80
CA ASN A 86 3.70 -10.96 33.15
C ASN A 86 4.40 -11.44 31.87
N PHE A 87 5.58 -10.90 31.60
CA PHE A 87 6.37 -11.24 30.40
C PHE A 87 7.18 -12.54 30.52
N SER A 88 7.18 -13.20 31.67
CA SER A 88 8.02 -14.39 31.96
C SER A 88 7.36 -15.72 31.61
N CYS A 89 6.27 -15.72 30.85
CA CYS A 89 5.53 -16.92 30.50
C CYS A 89 6.14 -17.68 29.30
N VAL A 90 5.84 -18.97 29.22
CA VAL A 90 6.26 -19.81 28.09
C VAL A 90 5.39 -19.52 26.88
N TYR A 91 6.01 -19.15 25.76
CA TYR A 91 5.32 -18.86 24.49
C TYR A 91 4.37 -19.99 24.09
N GLY A 92 3.14 -19.66 23.73
CA GLY A 92 2.11 -20.61 23.28
C GLY A 92 1.38 -21.36 24.38
N LYS A 93 1.70 -21.14 25.67
CA LYS A 93 0.97 -21.73 26.80
C LYS A 93 -0.12 -20.79 27.32
N PRO A 94 -1.26 -21.31 27.81
CA PRO A 94 -2.31 -20.49 28.44
C PRO A 94 -1.81 -19.94 29.77
N VAL A 95 -2.07 -18.66 30.02
CA VAL A 95 -1.71 -17.92 31.24
C VAL A 95 -2.88 -17.03 31.63
N THR A 96 -3.11 -16.97 32.94
CA THR A 96 -4.12 -16.11 33.55
C THR A 96 -3.53 -14.76 33.90
N PHE A 97 -4.19 -13.68 33.49
CA PHE A 97 -3.82 -12.29 33.81
C PHE A 97 -4.93 -11.65 34.63
N ASP A 98 -4.53 -10.87 35.65
CA ASP A 98 -5.44 -10.07 36.47
C ASP A 98 -5.70 -8.74 35.75
N CYS A 99 -6.97 -8.45 35.46
CA CYS A 99 -7.41 -7.32 34.68
C CYS A 99 -8.38 -6.44 35.45
N THR A 100 -8.22 -5.14 35.24
CA THR A 100 -9.05 -4.10 35.83
C THR A 100 -9.81 -3.37 34.75
N VAL A 101 -11.10 -3.10 34.97
CA VAL A 101 -11.92 -2.34 34.04
C VAL A 101 -11.52 -0.86 34.10
N LYS A 102 -11.35 -0.23 32.94
CA LYS A 102 -11.05 1.21 32.85
C LYS A 102 -12.17 2.07 33.46
N PRO A 103 -11.85 3.30 33.91
CA PRO A 103 -12.87 4.19 34.43
C PRO A 103 -13.96 4.45 33.37
N SER A 104 -15.21 4.54 33.83
CA SER A 104 -16.42 4.77 33.04
C SER A 104 -16.95 3.59 32.21
N VAL A 105 -16.34 2.39 32.31
CA VAL A 105 -16.88 1.15 31.71
C VAL A 105 -17.46 0.26 32.81
N THR A 106 -18.65 -0.30 32.60
CA THR A 106 -19.29 -1.24 33.53
C THR A 106 -19.46 -2.61 32.88
N CYS A 107 -19.02 -3.66 33.56
CA CYS A 107 -19.22 -5.05 33.16
C CYS A 107 -19.78 -5.87 34.33
N VAL A 108 -20.39 -7.00 34.00
CA VAL A 108 -20.96 -7.94 34.96
C VAL A 108 -20.25 -9.28 34.88
N ASP A 109 -20.23 -10.00 36.00
CA ASP A 109 -19.83 -11.39 36.03
C ASP A 109 -20.96 -12.31 35.56
N GLN A 110 -20.69 -13.61 35.54
CA GLN A 110 -21.67 -14.65 35.21
C GLN A 110 -22.89 -14.66 36.15
N ASP A 111 -22.73 -14.17 37.39
CA ASP A 111 -23.78 -14.01 38.40
C ASP A 111 -24.49 -12.64 38.37
N PHE A 112 -24.35 -11.86 37.28
CA PHE A 112 -24.90 -10.50 37.14
C PHE A 112 -24.41 -9.50 38.19
N LYS A 113 -23.31 -9.81 38.88
CA LYS A 113 -22.67 -8.90 39.84
C LYS A 113 -21.67 -8.01 39.12
N SER A 114 -21.69 -6.72 39.43
CA SER A 114 -20.68 -5.80 38.92
C SER A 114 -19.34 -6.08 39.58
N GLN A 115 -18.31 -6.27 38.75
CA GLN A 115 -16.94 -6.45 39.21
C GLN A 115 -16.00 -5.52 38.44
N ARG A 116 -14.97 -5.04 39.13
CA ARG A 116 -13.92 -4.20 38.53
C ARG A 116 -12.65 -4.97 38.22
N ASN A 117 -12.38 -6.01 39.01
CA ASN A 117 -11.21 -6.85 38.88
C ASN A 117 -11.69 -8.25 38.52
N PHE A 118 -11.07 -8.86 37.52
CA PHE A 118 -11.41 -10.18 37.04
C PHE A 118 -10.20 -10.79 36.34
N ILE A 119 -10.22 -12.10 36.17
CA ILE A 119 -9.10 -12.83 35.58
C ILE A 119 -9.50 -13.27 34.18
N ILE A 120 -8.61 -13.04 33.20
CA ILE A 120 -8.76 -13.57 31.85
C ILE A 120 -7.68 -14.59 31.54
N ASN A 121 -8.06 -15.62 30.80
CA ASN A 121 -7.14 -16.64 30.31
C ASN A 121 -6.80 -16.35 28.85
N MET A 122 -5.52 -16.14 28.55
CA MET A 122 -5.04 -15.94 27.18
C MET A 122 -3.77 -16.73 26.93
N THR A 123 -3.42 -16.94 25.67
CA THR A 123 -2.17 -17.59 25.30
C THR A 123 -1.02 -16.60 25.43
N CYS A 124 0.08 -16.99 26.09
CA CYS A 124 1.29 -16.18 26.19
C CYS A 124 1.93 -15.99 24.81
N ARG A 125 1.77 -14.79 24.23
CA ARG A 125 2.28 -14.38 22.92
C ARG A 125 2.33 -12.85 22.82
N PHE A 126 3.36 -12.30 22.18
CA PHE A 126 3.41 -10.87 21.91
C PHE A 126 2.52 -10.49 20.73
N CYS A 127 1.96 -9.27 20.75
CA CYS A 127 1.05 -8.76 19.71
C CYS A 127 1.65 -8.84 18.30
N TRP A 128 2.95 -8.60 18.14
CA TRP A 128 3.67 -8.67 16.85
C TRP A 128 3.98 -10.11 16.37
N GLN A 129 3.78 -11.12 17.22
CA GLN A 129 3.97 -12.55 16.90
C GLN A 129 2.65 -13.26 16.58
N LEU A 130 1.55 -12.51 16.44
CA LEU A 130 0.27 -13.06 16.01
C LEU A 130 0.36 -13.55 14.53
N PRO A 131 -0.46 -14.52 14.09
CA PRO A 131 -0.67 -14.84 12.70
C PRO A 131 -1.49 -13.73 12.04
N GLU A 132 -1.47 -13.74 10.71
CA GLU A 132 -2.12 -12.72 9.87
C GLU A 132 -3.65 -12.65 10.00
N THR A 133 -4.30 -13.66 10.61
CA THR A 133 -5.74 -13.65 10.89
C THR A 133 -6.12 -12.77 12.08
N ASP A 134 -5.17 -12.52 12.97
CA ASP A 134 -5.43 -11.96 14.31
C ASP A 134 -5.18 -10.44 14.36
N TYR A 135 -4.76 -9.82 13.26
CA TYR A 135 -4.55 -8.38 13.15
C TYR A 135 -4.86 -7.87 11.74
N GLU A 136 -5.12 -6.58 11.64
CA GLU A 136 -5.28 -5.88 10.37
C GLU A 136 -4.15 -4.88 10.19
N CYS A 137 -3.63 -4.74 8.97
CA CYS A 137 -2.56 -3.79 8.66
C CYS A 137 -3.05 -2.72 7.69
N SER A 138 -2.55 -1.49 7.88
CA SER A 138 -2.78 -0.38 6.96
C SER A 138 -2.27 -0.71 5.55
N ASN A 139 -3.10 -0.50 4.53
CA ASN A 139 -2.67 -0.57 3.13
C ASN A 139 -2.06 0.77 2.69
N SER A 140 -1.03 0.72 1.85
CA SER A 140 -0.40 1.90 1.25
C SER A 140 -0.79 2.01 -0.23
N THR A 141 -1.24 3.20 -0.63
CA THR A 141 -1.56 3.52 -2.04
C THR A 141 -0.40 4.15 -2.79
N SER A 142 0.69 4.51 -2.10
CA SER A 142 1.81 5.27 -2.67
C SER A 142 3.00 4.40 -3.08
N CYS A 143 2.82 3.08 -3.12
CA CYS A 143 3.91 2.15 -3.40
C CYS A 143 3.69 1.32 -4.67
N MET A 144 4.80 0.95 -5.32
CA MET A 144 4.78 0.23 -6.58
C MET A 144 4.73 -1.28 -6.34
N THR A 145 3.74 -1.96 -6.93
CA THR A 145 3.57 -3.42 -6.85
C THR A 145 4.46 -4.14 -7.87
N VAL A 146 4.58 -3.57 -9.08
CA VAL A 146 5.34 -4.13 -10.20
C VAL A 146 6.72 -3.48 -10.27
N SER A 147 7.58 -3.79 -9.29
CA SER A 147 8.99 -3.38 -9.26
C SER A 147 9.90 -4.61 -9.16
N CYS A 148 11.11 -4.52 -9.71
CA CYS A 148 12.14 -5.55 -9.58
C CYS A 148 13.38 -4.94 -8.90
N PRO A 149 13.70 -5.32 -7.64
CA PRO A 149 12.98 -6.27 -6.77
C PRO A 149 11.62 -5.73 -6.27
N ARG A 150 10.73 -6.62 -5.84
CA ARG A 150 9.41 -6.22 -5.29
C ARG A 150 9.57 -5.31 -4.09
N GLN A 151 8.96 -4.13 -4.15
CA GLN A 151 9.01 -3.14 -3.09
C GLN A 151 8.30 -3.66 -1.83
N ARG A 152 8.90 -3.36 -0.68
CA ARG A 152 8.30 -3.56 0.64
C ARG A 152 8.02 -2.21 1.27
N TYR A 153 6.96 -2.13 2.06
CA TYR A 153 6.61 -0.93 2.80
C TYR A 153 6.38 -1.25 4.28
N LEU A 154 6.58 -0.24 5.12
CA LEU A 154 6.33 -0.31 6.55
C LEU A 154 4.83 -0.05 6.78
N ALA A 155 4.10 -1.08 7.21
CA ALA A 155 2.69 -0.98 7.55
C ALA A 155 2.51 -0.91 9.07
N ASN A 156 1.53 -0.14 9.54
CA ASN A 156 1.09 -0.18 10.93
C ASN A 156 -0.01 -1.23 11.05
N CYS A 157 0.24 -2.24 11.87
CA CYS A 157 -0.69 -3.34 12.11
C CYS A 157 -1.33 -3.20 13.49
N THR A 158 -2.63 -3.38 13.57
CA THR A 158 -3.47 -3.29 14.77
C THR A 158 -4.13 -4.63 15.03
N VAL A 159 -3.93 -5.18 16.22
CA VAL A 159 -4.57 -6.44 16.65
C VAL A 159 -6.07 -6.26 16.84
N TRP A 160 -6.87 -7.28 16.51
CA TRP A 160 -8.31 -7.27 16.73
C TRP A 160 -8.69 -7.13 18.22
N ASP A 161 -9.78 -6.44 18.49
CA ASP A 161 -10.21 -6.04 19.84
C ASP A 161 -10.49 -7.20 20.81
N HIS A 162 -10.95 -8.33 20.29
CA HIS A 162 -11.26 -9.53 21.06
C HIS A 162 -10.04 -10.40 21.38
N ILE A 163 -8.87 -10.06 20.80
CA ILE A 163 -7.63 -10.82 20.99
C ILE A 163 -6.76 -10.09 22.00
N HIS A 164 -6.49 -10.75 23.11
CA HIS A 164 -5.57 -10.27 24.13
C HIS A 164 -4.14 -10.78 23.84
N CYS A 165 -3.17 -9.88 23.87
CA CYS A 165 -1.77 -10.14 23.57
C CYS A 165 -0.85 -9.26 24.42
N LEU A 166 0.41 -9.67 24.54
CA LEU A 166 1.41 -8.94 25.34
C LEU A 166 2.07 -7.81 24.53
N GLY A 167 2.29 -6.67 25.18
CA GLY A 167 2.99 -5.52 24.61
C GLY A 167 2.07 -4.55 23.87
N ASN A 168 2.63 -3.77 22.94
CA ASN A 168 1.86 -2.79 22.19
C ASN A 168 0.98 -3.48 21.13
N ARG A 169 -0.32 -3.14 21.10
CA ARG A 169 -1.32 -3.67 20.17
C ARG A 169 -1.14 -3.12 18.75
N THR A 170 -0.44 -1.98 18.62
CA THR A 170 -0.04 -1.42 17.34
C THR A 170 1.44 -1.67 17.11
N PHE A 171 1.78 -2.32 16.00
CA PHE A 171 3.16 -2.65 15.70
C PHE A 171 3.48 -2.47 14.21
N PRO A 172 4.70 -2.03 13.87
CA PRO A 172 5.14 -1.93 12.49
C PRO A 172 5.49 -3.31 11.93
N LYS A 173 5.02 -3.62 10.72
CA LYS A 173 5.38 -4.83 9.97
C LYS A 173 5.79 -4.47 8.54
N MET A 174 6.84 -5.11 8.03
CA MET A 174 7.25 -4.98 6.62
C MET A 174 6.38 -5.88 5.75
N LEU A 175 5.55 -5.28 4.90
CA LEU A 175 4.67 -5.99 3.97
C LEU A 175 5.09 -5.74 2.52
N TYR A 176 4.69 -6.64 1.64
CA TYR A 176 4.82 -6.43 0.19
C TYR A 176 3.72 -5.50 -0.30
N CYS A 177 4.07 -4.60 -1.22
CA CYS A 177 3.09 -3.76 -1.90
C CYS A 177 2.11 -4.61 -2.69
N ASN A 178 0.83 -4.43 -2.40
CA ASN A 178 -0.28 -5.04 -3.13
C ASN A 178 -1.38 -4.00 -3.31
N TRP A 179 -1.13 -3.06 -4.23
CA TRP A 179 -2.03 -1.96 -4.53
C TRP A 179 -2.45 -1.97 -6.00
N THR A 180 -3.74 -1.72 -6.22
CA THR A 180 -4.39 -1.68 -7.53
C THR A 180 -4.87 -0.26 -7.84
N GLY A 181 -4.50 0.29 -8.99
CA GLY A 181 -4.91 1.63 -9.44
C GLY A 181 -6.25 1.66 -10.16
N GLY A 182 -6.98 0.54 -10.20
CA GLY A 182 -8.27 0.42 -10.90
C GLY A 182 -8.17 0.20 -12.41
N TYR A 183 -6.95 -0.02 -12.94
CA TYR A 183 -6.74 -0.35 -14.35
C TYR A 183 -7.17 -1.78 -14.66
N LYS A 184 -8.10 -1.94 -15.61
CA LYS A 184 -8.58 -3.25 -16.05
C LYS A 184 -7.71 -3.78 -17.19
N TRP A 185 -7.21 -5.00 -17.05
CA TRP A 185 -6.39 -5.61 -18.10
C TRP A 185 -7.16 -5.77 -19.42
N SER A 186 -8.43 -6.19 -19.33
CA SER A 186 -9.30 -6.37 -20.50
C SER A 186 -9.57 -5.06 -21.25
N THR A 187 -9.75 -3.95 -20.53
CA THR A 187 -9.94 -2.63 -21.14
C THR A 187 -8.67 -2.17 -21.84
N ALA A 188 -7.50 -2.33 -21.22
CA ALA A 188 -6.22 -1.99 -21.84
C ALA A 188 -6.01 -2.77 -23.15
N LEU A 189 -6.33 -4.08 -23.14
CA LEU A 189 -6.24 -4.93 -24.32
C LEU A 189 -7.24 -4.54 -25.41
N ALA A 190 -8.50 -4.26 -25.04
CA ALA A 190 -9.53 -3.81 -25.99
C ALA A 190 -9.16 -2.46 -26.65
N LEU A 191 -8.63 -1.51 -25.87
CA LEU A 191 -8.14 -0.22 -26.38
C LEU A 191 -6.93 -0.40 -27.29
N SER A 192 -6.04 -1.35 -27.00
CA SER A 192 -4.89 -1.65 -27.85
C SER A 192 -5.32 -2.19 -29.23
N ILE A 193 -6.34 -3.07 -29.27
CA ILE A 193 -6.86 -3.62 -30.53
C ILE A 193 -7.62 -2.57 -31.35
N THR A 194 -8.49 -1.78 -30.71
CA THR A 194 -9.42 -0.88 -31.42
C THR A 194 -8.80 0.50 -31.72
N LEU A 195 -7.98 1.02 -30.81
CA LEU A 195 -7.47 2.39 -30.80
C LEU A 195 -5.96 2.47 -30.55
N GLY A 196 -5.23 1.34 -30.60
CA GLY A 196 -3.79 1.31 -30.32
C GLY A 196 -2.95 2.09 -31.32
N GLY A 197 -3.43 2.28 -32.56
CA GLY A 197 -2.77 3.10 -33.57
C GLY A 197 -2.71 4.58 -33.17
N PHE A 198 -3.69 5.04 -32.39
CA PHE A 198 -3.70 6.39 -31.82
C PHE A 198 -3.02 6.45 -30.43
N GLY A 199 -2.53 5.31 -29.92
CA GLY A 199 -1.89 5.20 -28.61
C GLY A 199 -2.85 5.29 -27.41
N ALA A 200 -4.15 5.05 -27.60
CA ALA A 200 -5.15 5.13 -26.53
C ALA A 200 -4.87 4.17 -25.37
N ASP A 201 -4.26 3.02 -25.65
CA ASP A 201 -3.76 2.06 -24.67
C ASP A 201 -2.69 2.66 -23.75
N ARG A 202 -1.73 3.42 -24.28
CA ARG A 202 -0.67 4.09 -23.50
C ARG A 202 -1.21 5.25 -22.69
N PHE A 203 -2.14 6.02 -23.25
CA PHE A 203 -2.83 7.07 -22.52
C PHE A 203 -3.66 6.49 -21.37
N TYR A 204 -4.34 5.37 -21.57
CA TYR A 204 -5.10 4.68 -20.52
C TYR A 204 -4.19 4.24 -19.36
N LEU A 205 -2.98 3.75 -19.64
CA LEU A 205 -2.02 3.32 -18.61
C LEU A 205 -1.24 4.48 -17.96
N GLY A 206 -1.53 5.74 -18.31
CA GLY A 206 -0.82 6.92 -17.80
C GLY A 206 0.51 7.23 -18.49
N GLN A 207 0.90 6.46 -19.50
CA GLN A 207 2.14 6.61 -20.27
C GLN A 207 1.96 7.61 -21.43
N TRP A 208 1.58 8.86 -21.12
CA TRP A 208 1.18 9.86 -22.12
C TRP A 208 2.30 10.23 -23.12
N ARG A 209 3.57 10.17 -22.69
CA ARG A 209 4.72 10.49 -23.55
C ARG A 209 4.84 9.48 -24.70
N GLU A 210 4.69 8.19 -24.40
CA GLU A 210 4.72 7.13 -25.41
C GLU A 210 3.48 7.16 -26.30
N GLY A 211 2.30 7.45 -25.71
CA GLY A 211 1.06 7.63 -26.47
C GLY A 211 1.17 8.75 -27.51
N LEU A 212 1.78 9.87 -27.15
CA LEU A 212 1.97 11.01 -28.06
C LEU A 212 2.96 10.67 -29.19
N GLY A 213 4.01 9.89 -28.90
CA GLY A 213 4.92 9.38 -29.93
C GLY A 213 4.22 8.52 -30.98
N LYS A 214 3.30 7.64 -30.54
CA LYS A 214 2.46 6.85 -31.47
C LYS A 214 1.57 7.75 -32.33
N LEU A 215 0.93 8.75 -31.73
CA LEU A 215 0.04 9.67 -32.43
C LEU A 215 0.77 10.43 -33.55
N PHE A 216 1.96 10.99 -33.28
CA PHE A 216 2.75 11.69 -34.30
C PHE A 216 3.32 10.77 -35.37
N SER A 217 3.57 9.50 -35.05
CA SER A 217 3.96 8.49 -36.03
C SER A 217 2.79 7.96 -36.88
N PHE A 218 1.58 8.52 -36.73
CA PHE A 218 0.32 7.99 -37.29
C PHE A 218 0.12 6.49 -36.99
N GLY A 219 0.55 6.05 -35.80
CA GLY A 219 0.42 4.66 -35.36
C GLY A 219 1.26 3.64 -36.14
N GLY A 220 2.24 4.10 -36.93
CA GLY A 220 3.15 3.28 -37.73
C GLY A 220 2.49 2.11 -38.47
N LEU A 221 1.45 2.41 -39.26
CA LEU A 221 0.78 1.47 -40.18
C LEU A 221 0.26 0.16 -39.52
N GLY A 222 0.02 0.16 -38.20
CA GLY A 222 -0.49 -1.03 -37.47
C GLY A 222 0.59 -1.98 -36.95
N ILE A 223 1.88 -1.68 -37.12
CA ILE A 223 2.97 -2.46 -36.50
C ILE A 223 2.98 -2.21 -34.99
N TRP A 224 2.81 -0.95 -34.57
CA TRP A 224 2.74 -0.60 -33.15
C TRP A 224 1.59 -1.32 -32.44
N THR A 225 0.38 -1.30 -33.02
CA THR A 225 -0.77 -2.01 -32.46
C THR A 225 -0.49 -3.49 -32.23
N LEU A 226 0.21 -4.16 -33.17
CA LEU A 226 0.53 -5.58 -33.02
C LEU A 226 1.52 -5.83 -31.89
N ILE A 227 2.54 -4.98 -31.76
CA ILE A 227 3.51 -5.06 -30.66
C ILE A 227 2.83 -4.80 -29.32
N ASP A 228 1.98 -3.79 -29.22
CA ASP A 228 1.29 -3.44 -27.98
C ASP A 228 0.32 -4.51 -27.52
N VAL A 229 -0.46 -5.09 -28.45
CA VAL A 229 -1.36 -6.21 -28.14
C VAL A 229 -0.57 -7.40 -27.58
N LEU A 230 0.61 -7.71 -28.13
CA LEU A 230 1.47 -8.75 -27.60
C LEU A 230 2.00 -8.40 -26.20
N LEU A 231 2.51 -7.18 -26.01
CA LEU A 231 3.10 -6.73 -24.75
C LEU A 231 2.09 -6.65 -23.60
N ILE A 232 0.88 -6.15 -23.87
CA ILE A 232 -0.23 -6.10 -22.90
C ILE A 232 -0.78 -7.50 -22.68
N GLY A 233 -0.89 -8.30 -23.75
CA GLY A 233 -1.36 -9.70 -23.69
C GLY A 233 -0.50 -10.58 -22.79
N VAL A 234 0.82 -10.43 -22.85
CA VAL A 234 1.78 -11.14 -21.98
C VAL A 234 1.89 -10.51 -20.59
N GLY A 235 1.31 -9.31 -20.38
CA GLY A 235 1.40 -8.59 -19.12
C GLY A 235 2.78 -8.00 -18.84
N TYR A 236 3.62 -7.84 -19.87
CA TYR A 236 4.94 -7.23 -19.73
C TYR A 236 4.85 -5.73 -19.43
N VAL A 237 3.85 -5.05 -19.97
CA VAL A 237 3.59 -3.64 -19.68
C VAL A 237 2.41 -3.48 -18.72
N GLY A 238 2.69 -2.88 -17.58
CA GLY A 238 1.69 -2.46 -16.59
C GLY A 238 1.40 -0.95 -16.60
N PRO A 239 0.50 -0.50 -15.71
CA PRO A 239 0.23 0.91 -15.46
C PRO A 239 1.48 1.69 -15.05
N ALA A 240 1.57 2.97 -15.43
CA ALA A 240 2.70 3.84 -15.08
C ALA A 240 2.89 4.00 -13.57
N ASP A 241 1.81 3.89 -12.79
CA ASP A 241 1.82 3.98 -11.33
C ASP A 241 2.43 2.73 -10.64
N GLY A 242 2.80 1.70 -11.41
CA GLY A 242 3.33 0.45 -10.88
C GLY A 242 2.29 -0.40 -10.14
N SER A 243 1.00 -0.10 -10.31
CA SER A 243 -0.10 -0.86 -9.70
C SER A 243 -0.40 -2.16 -10.44
N LEU A 244 -1.07 -3.09 -9.75
CA LEU A 244 -1.52 -4.35 -10.36
C LEU A 244 -2.80 -4.11 -11.18
N TYR A 245 -2.94 -4.83 -12.31
CA TYR A 245 -4.20 -4.88 -13.06
C TYR A 245 -5.31 -5.56 -12.25
N ILE A 246 -6.56 -5.13 -12.46
CA ILE A 246 -7.76 -5.76 -11.92
C ILE A 246 -8.51 -6.59 -12.98
#